data_AF-A0A1X7MVT1-F1
#
_entry.id   AF-A0A1X7MVT1-F1
#
_cell.length_a   1.000
_cell.length_b   1.000
_cell.length_c   1.000
_cell.angle_alpha   90.00
_cell.angle_beta   90.00
_cell.angle_gamma   90.00
#
_symmetry.space_group_name_H-M   'P 1'
#
loop_
_entity.id
_entity.type
_entity.pdbx_description
1 polymer ?
#
loop_
_entity_poly.entity_id
_entity_poly.type
_entity_poly.pdbx_seq_one_letter_code
_entity_poly.pdbx_strand_id
1 'polypeptide(L)'
;MRPPPQCREARVSLDSHRRSWHFAGIMPLDIKICGLSTPETIAAVLDGGASHVGFIFFPKSPRNVTPAQAALLRQAAIGRAKAVAVTVDASDDFLDAIVSQMKPDMLQLHGKETPERVTYVRERYNLPVMKALSVSEPADLLPIQGFVGVADRLLLDAKAPKGSELPGGNGVSFDWRLLAALDPGLDYMLSGGLNPDNVGDAIRIANPPGLDVSSGVESAPGVKDTGLIRDFFEAARKA
;
A
#
# COMPACT_ATOMS: atom_id res chain seq x y z
N MET A 1 -18.29 15.22 -68.37
CA MET A 1 -18.74 14.38 -67.24
C MET A 1 -17.58 14.23 -66.28
N ARG A 2 -17.69 14.77 -65.07
CA ARG A 2 -16.66 14.66 -64.01
C ARG A 2 -16.98 13.43 -63.15
N PRO A 3 -16.00 12.59 -62.79
CA PRO A 3 -16.26 11.48 -61.87
C PRO A 3 -16.47 11.99 -60.44
N PRO A 4 -17.25 11.29 -59.60
CA PRO A 4 -17.51 11.70 -58.22
C PRO A 4 -16.29 11.49 -57.32
N PRO A 5 -16.15 12.26 -56.22
CA PRO A 5 -15.01 12.16 -55.32
C PRO A 5 -15.10 10.90 -54.46
N GLN A 6 -13.99 10.16 -54.38
CA GLN A 6 -13.79 9.01 -53.52
C GLN A 6 -13.90 9.40 -52.04
N CYS A 7 -14.79 8.71 -51.31
CA CYS A 7 -14.79 8.73 -49.84
C CYS A 7 -13.49 8.11 -49.33
N ARG A 8 -12.67 8.93 -48.67
CA ARG A 8 -11.48 8.49 -47.95
C ARG A 8 -11.91 7.79 -46.67
N GLU A 9 -11.61 6.51 -46.54
CA GLU A 9 -11.59 5.82 -45.26
C GLU A 9 -10.53 6.50 -44.36
N ALA A 10 -11.00 7.14 -43.29
CA ALA A 10 -10.14 7.70 -42.27
C ALA A 10 -9.48 6.54 -41.51
N ARG A 11 -8.24 6.20 -41.87
CA ARG A 11 -7.33 5.50 -40.96
C ARG A 11 -7.09 6.42 -39.77
N VAL A 12 -7.68 6.11 -38.63
CA VAL A 12 -7.29 6.71 -37.35
C VAL A 12 -5.88 6.25 -37.05
N SER A 13 -4.93 7.16 -37.28
CA SER A 13 -3.54 7.06 -36.85
C SER A 13 -3.51 7.04 -35.32
N LEU A 14 -3.47 5.86 -34.71
CA LEU A 14 -3.03 5.70 -33.33
C LEU A 14 -1.51 5.75 -33.33
N ASP A 15 -0.95 6.95 -33.25
CA ASP A 15 0.43 7.08 -32.83
C ASP A 15 0.69 8.38 -32.06
N SER A 16 1.63 8.26 -31.12
CA SER A 16 2.12 9.26 -30.16
C SER A 16 1.10 9.60 -29.06
N HIS A 17 1.28 9.21 -27.80
CA HIS A 17 2.37 9.65 -26.93
C HIS A 17 2.62 8.63 -25.80
N ARG A 18 3.23 7.47 -26.09
CA ARG A 18 4.05 6.80 -25.07
C ARG A 18 5.43 7.42 -25.13
N ARG A 19 5.65 8.45 -24.31
CA ARG A 19 7.02 8.92 -24.04
C ARG A 19 7.73 7.82 -23.27
N SER A 20 8.48 7.02 -24.02
CA SER A 20 9.41 6.03 -23.53
C SER A 20 10.56 6.75 -22.82
N TRP A 21 10.38 6.98 -21.52
CA TRP A 21 11.51 7.31 -20.65
C TRP A 21 12.22 6.00 -20.32
N HIS A 22 13.14 5.59 -21.19
CA HIS A 22 14.19 4.63 -20.83
C HIS A 22 15.18 5.36 -19.93
N PHE A 23 14.88 5.44 -18.64
CA PHE A 23 15.92 5.49 -17.64
C PHE A 23 16.17 4.05 -17.21
N ALA A 24 17.32 3.50 -17.56
CA ALA A 24 17.94 2.47 -16.74
C ALA A 24 18.38 3.15 -15.43
N GLY A 25 17.40 3.45 -14.58
CA GLY A 25 17.54 4.13 -13.32
C GLY A 25 16.64 3.43 -12.33
N ILE A 26 17.20 3.09 -11.17
CA ILE A 26 16.50 2.49 -10.03
C ILE A 26 15.12 3.14 -9.90
N MET A 27 14.05 2.37 -10.14
CA MET A 27 12.71 2.86 -9.81
C MET A 27 12.71 3.21 -8.33
N PRO A 28 12.27 4.42 -7.93
CA PRO A 28 12.28 4.78 -6.52
C PRO A 28 11.40 3.79 -5.76
N LEU A 29 12.00 3.09 -4.80
CA LEU A 29 11.32 2.14 -3.93
C LEU A 29 10.24 2.87 -3.13
N ASP A 30 8.98 2.45 -3.28
CA ASP A 30 7.90 3.01 -2.48
C ASP A 30 8.02 2.57 -1.02
N ILE A 31 7.87 3.50 -0.09
CA ILE A 31 7.89 3.18 1.34
C ILE A 31 6.65 3.75 2.01
N LYS A 32 5.91 2.87 2.68
CA LYS A 32 4.75 3.18 3.51
C LYS A 32 5.07 2.93 4.98
N ILE A 33 4.78 3.92 5.82
CA ILE A 33 4.76 3.74 7.27
C ILE A 33 3.30 3.75 7.74
N CYS A 34 2.87 2.64 8.32
CA CYS A 34 1.47 2.39 8.65
C CYS A 34 1.18 2.54 10.15
N GLY A 35 -0.05 2.93 10.52
CA GLY A 35 -0.47 3.05 11.91
C GLY A 35 0.03 4.33 12.59
N LEU A 36 0.05 5.45 11.87
CA LEU A 36 0.47 6.75 12.39
C LEU A 36 -0.65 7.42 13.19
N SER A 37 -0.31 8.03 14.31
CA SER A 37 -1.28 8.61 15.26
C SER A 37 -0.87 9.96 15.85
N THR A 38 0.36 10.43 15.60
CA THR A 38 0.87 11.69 16.16
C THR A 38 1.55 12.59 15.11
N PRO A 39 1.58 13.92 15.30
CA PRO A 39 2.26 14.83 14.39
C PRO A 39 3.78 14.57 14.27
N GLU A 40 4.44 14.24 15.38
CA GLU A 40 5.90 14.05 15.43
C GLU A 40 6.33 12.86 14.58
N THR A 41 5.55 11.79 14.62
CA THR A 41 5.83 10.57 13.87
C THR A 41 5.56 10.79 12.39
N ILE A 42 4.51 11.53 12.02
CA ILE A 42 4.27 11.94 10.64
C ILE A 42 5.40 12.79 10.09
N ALA A 43 5.89 13.77 10.85
CA ALA A 43 7.03 14.58 10.43
C ALA A 43 8.25 13.70 10.15
N ALA A 44 8.61 12.80 11.08
CA ALA A 44 9.73 11.88 10.90
C ALA A 44 9.58 10.98 9.65
N VAL A 45 8.37 10.47 9.39
CA VAL A 45 8.06 9.66 8.22
C VAL A 45 8.21 10.43 6.91
N LEU A 46 7.69 11.67 6.87
CA LEU A 46 7.77 12.52 5.69
C LEU A 46 9.19 13.03 5.42
N ASP A 47 9.99 13.27 6.47
CA ASP A 47 11.38 13.67 6.35
C ASP A 47 12.28 12.50 5.92
N GLY A 48 11.89 11.26 6.26
CA GLY A 48 12.48 10.04 5.72
C GLY A 48 12.19 9.79 4.23
N GLY A 49 11.23 10.51 3.64
CA GLY A 49 10.87 10.38 2.23
C GLY A 49 9.84 9.30 1.94
N ALA A 50 8.97 8.96 2.90
CA ALA A 50 7.86 8.05 2.67
C ALA A 50 7.00 8.47 1.48
N SER A 51 6.65 7.53 0.61
CA SER A 51 5.67 7.78 -0.45
C SER A 51 4.23 7.62 0.06
N HIS A 52 4.02 6.92 1.17
CA HIS A 52 2.70 6.69 1.77
C HIS A 52 2.72 6.80 3.30
N VAL A 53 1.64 7.36 3.85
CA VAL A 53 1.37 7.41 5.31
C VAL A 53 0.06 6.68 5.60
N GLY A 54 0.09 5.69 6.48
CA GLY A 54 -1.08 4.84 6.77
C GLY A 54 -1.77 5.19 8.09
N PHE A 55 -3.10 5.33 8.04
CA PHE A 55 -3.96 5.55 9.20
C PHE A 55 -4.90 4.36 9.38
N ILE A 56 -4.93 3.77 10.57
CA ILE A 56 -5.72 2.54 10.82
C ILE A 56 -7.06 2.91 11.45
N PHE A 57 -8.13 2.43 10.82
CA PHE A 57 -9.51 2.53 11.27
C PHE A 57 -10.03 1.13 11.59
N PHE A 58 -9.60 0.61 12.73
CA PHE A 58 -10.01 -0.69 13.24
C PHE A 58 -9.97 -0.65 14.77
N PRO A 59 -11.11 -0.56 15.46
CA PRO A 59 -11.15 -0.29 16.91
C PRO A 59 -10.35 -1.25 17.79
N LYS A 60 -10.13 -2.49 17.35
CA LYS A 60 -9.31 -3.48 18.07
C LYS A 60 -7.80 -3.24 17.95
N SER A 61 -7.37 -2.41 17.00
CA SER A 61 -5.96 -2.09 16.80
C SER A 61 -5.49 -1.04 17.82
N PRO A 62 -4.30 -1.21 18.43
CA PRO A 62 -3.70 -0.16 19.28
C PRO A 62 -3.31 1.09 18.47
N ARG A 63 -3.32 0.98 17.13
CA ARG A 63 -3.00 2.06 16.18
C ARG A 63 -4.26 2.77 15.65
N ASN A 64 -5.42 2.45 16.21
CA ASN A 64 -6.68 3.01 15.76
C ASN A 64 -6.73 4.53 15.97
N VAL A 65 -7.11 5.26 14.93
CA VAL A 65 -7.38 6.70 14.99
C VAL A 65 -8.83 6.98 14.58
N THR A 66 -9.36 8.15 14.97
CA THR A 66 -10.66 8.59 14.46
C THR A 66 -10.50 9.26 13.08
N PRO A 67 -11.54 9.28 12.23
CA PRO A 67 -11.51 9.99 10.95
C PRO A 67 -11.13 11.47 11.10
N ALA A 68 -11.64 12.14 12.13
CA ALA A 68 -11.30 13.53 12.42
C ALA A 68 -9.82 13.72 12.81
N GLN A 69 -9.27 12.82 13.65
CA GLN A 69 -7.84 12.85 13.99
C GLN A 69 -6.97 12.63 12.75
N ALA A 70 -7.29 11.63 11.92
CA ALA A 70 -6.57 11.35 10.68
C ALA A 70 -6.65 12.53 9.70
N ALA A 71 -7.79 13.23 9.62
CA ALA A 71 -7.97 14.40 8.77
C ALA A 71 -7.01 15.55 9.12
N LEU A 72 -6.79 15.79 10.42
CA LEU A 72 -5.84 16.79 10.91
C LEU A 72 -4.40 16.36 10.61
N LEU A 73 -4.07 15.12 10.95
CA LEU A 73 -2.74 14.55 10.81
C LEU A 73 -2.26 14.48 9.35
N ARG A 74 -3.14 14.07 8.43
CA ARG A 74 -2.76 13.94 7.01
C ARG A 74 -2.45 15.27 6.33
N GLN A 75 -2.82 16.43 6.90
CA GLN A 75 -2.56 17.72 6.27
C GLN A 75 -1.06 17.91 5.96
N ALA A 76 -0.19 17.43 6.84
CA ALA A 76 1.26 17.48 6.64
C ALA A 76 1.74 16.66 5.43
N ALA A 77 0.98 15.64 5.00
CA ALA A 77 1.34 14.76 3.90
C ALA A 77 0.93 15.30 2.52
N ILE A 78 0.08 16.33 2.45
CA ILE A 78 -0.41 16.88 1.16
C ILE A 78 0.78 17.33 0.30
N GLY A 79 0.87 16.78 -0.92
CA GLY A 79 1.96 17.07 -1.86
C GLY A 79 3.30 16.40 -1.52
N ARG A 80 3.38 15.65 -0.42
CA ARG A 80 4.59 14.93 0.03
C ARG A 80 4.44 13.41 -0.02
N ALA A 81 3.28 12.88 0.39
CA ALA A 81 2.99 11.45 0.43
C ALA A 81 1.48 11.19 0.27
N LYS A 82 1.10 9.99 -0.18
CA LYS A 82 -0.30 9.56 -0.24
C LYS A 82 -0.80 9.13 1.15
N ALA A 83 -1.93 9.66 1.58
CA ALA A 83 -2.59 9.24 2.81
C ALA A 83 -3.49 8.02 2.55
N VAL A 84 -3.18 6.91 3.21
CA VAL A 84 -3.88 5.63 3.06
C VAL A 84 -4.77 5.38 4.28
N ALA A 85 -6.06 5.18 4.05
CA ALA A 85 -6.99 4.74 5.08
C ALA A 85 -7.07 3.21 5.11
N VAL A 86 -6.68 2.60 6.23
CA VAL A 86 -6.64 1.14 6.39
C VAL A 86 -7.85 0.68 7.20
N THR A 87 -8.63 -0.23 6.64
CA THR A 87 -9.80 -0.82 7.29
C THR A 87 -9.72 -2.34 7.31
N VAL A 88 -10.53 -2.96 8.18
CA VAL A 88 -10.69 -4.41 8.27
C VAL A 88 -12.17 -4.70 8.25
N ASP A 89 -12.68 -5.26 7.15
CA ASP A 89 -14.09 -5.64 6.99
C ASP A 89 -15.08 -4.51 7.32
N ALA A 90 -14.73 -3.27 6.93
CA ALA A 90 -15.54 -2.09 7.23
C ALA A 90 -16.88 -2.06 6.46
N SER A 91 -17.93 -1.61 7.15
CA SER A 91 -19.22 -1.30 6.54
C SER A 91 -19.16 -0.08 5.63
N ASP A 92 -20.14 0.06 4.74
CA ASP A 92 -20.26 1.24 3.87
C ASP A 92 -20.40 2.54 4.66
N ASP A 93 -21.23 2.54 5.71
CA ASP A 93 -21.41 3.72 6.58
C ASP A 93 -20.08 4.19 7.20
N PHE A 94 -19.23 3.24 7.60
CA PHE A 94 -17.94 3.60 8.19
C PHE A 94 -16.93 4.07 7.14
N LEU A 95 -16.91 3.44 5.96
CA LEU A 95 -16.12 3.91 4.83
C LEU A 95 -16.56 5.31 4.37
N ASP A 96 -17.86 5.59 4.33
CA ASP A 96 -18.41 6.91 4.01
C ASP A 96 -17.94 7.97 5.03
N ALA A 97 -17.96 7.63 6.32
CA ALA A 97 -17.44 8.51 7.37
C ALA A 97 -15.94 8.78 7.23
N ILE A 98 -15.14 7.76 6.91
CA ILE A 98 -13.70 7.90 6.67
C ILE A 98 -13.45 8.79 5.45
N VAL A 99 -14.07 8.49 4.30
CA VAL A 99 -13.84 9.21 3.05
C VAL A 99 -14.29 10.67 3.15
N SER A 100 -15.43 10.93 3.77
CA SER A 100 -15.96 12.31 3.93
C SER A 100 -15.09 13.18 4.85
N GLN A 101 -14.61 12.62 5.97
CA GLN A 101 -13.87 13.39 6.98
C GLN A 101 -12.37 13.42 6.69
N MET A 102 -11.75 12.26 6.49
CA MET A 102 -10.31 12.15 6.26
C MET A 102 -9.94 12.59 4.85
N LYS A 103 -10.76 12.29 3.83
CA LYS A 103 -10.40 12.47 2.40
C LYS A 103 -9.07 11.77 2.06
N PRO A 104 -8.99 10.43 2.19
CA PRO A 104 -7.79 9.68 1.88
C PRO A 104 -7.49 9.71 0.38
N ASP A 105 -6.23 9.48 0.02
CA ASP A 105 -5.78 9.34 -1.36
C ASP A 105 -5.90 7.89 -1.87
N MET A 106 -6.05 6.93 -0.95
CA MET A 106 -6.19 5.49 -1.22
C MET A 106 -6.87 4.78 -0.05
N LEU A 107 -7.64 3.74 -0.36
CA LEU A 107 -8.23 2.84 0.65
C LEU A 107 -7.43 1.53 0.68
N GLN A 108 -7.06 1.05 1.86
CA GLN A 108 -6.45 -0.26 2.05
C GLN A 108 -7.43 -1.19 2.76
N LEU A 109 -7.82 -2.28 2.10
CA LEU A 109 -8.74 -3.29 2.61
C LEU A 109 -7.96 -4.48 3.16
N HIS A 110 -7.91 -4.59 4.49
CA HIS A 110 -7.07 -5.53 5.23
C HIS A 110 -7.89 -6.64 5.93
N GLY A 111 -9.15 -6.80 5.58
CA GLY A 111 -9.99 -7.90 6.04
C GLY A 111 -10.08 -9.04 5.02
N LYS A 112 -11.24 -9.69 5.01
CA LYS A 112 -11.62 -10.79 4.13
C LYS A 112 -12.44 -10.31 2.94
N GLU A 113 -12.26 -9.05 2.54
CA GLU A 113 -13.01 -8.47 1.43
C GLU A 113 -12.73 -9.23 0.13
N THR A 114 -13.80 -9.61 -0.57
CA THR A 114 -13.72 -10.35 -1.84
C THR A 114 -13.35 -9.43 -3.01
N PRO A 115 -12.97 -9.97 -4.18
CA PRO A 115 -12.76 -9.15 -5.38
C PRO A 115 -13.95 -8.26 -5.73
N GLU A 116 -15.19 -8.75 -5.55
CA GLU A 116 -16.42 -7.97 -5.79
C GLU A 116 -16.52 -6.79 -4.82
N ARG A 117 -16.15 -7.01 -3.54
CA ARG A 117 -16.12 -5.94 -2.55
C ARG A 117 -15.06 -4.89 -2.87
N VAL A 118 -13.88 -5.32 -3.32
CA VAL A 118 -12.81 -4.41 -3.76
C VAL A 118 -13.29 -3.55 -4.94
N THR A 119 -13.86 -4.16 -5.97
CA THR A 119 -14.44 -3.45 -7.13
C THR A 119 -15.49 -2.44 -6.69
N TYR A 120 -16.44 -2.87 -5.84
CA TYR A 120 -17.49 -2.00 -5.33
C TYR A 120 -16.92 -0.77 -4.60
N VAL A 121 -15.97 -0.98 -3.69
CA VAL A 121 -15.35 0.12 -2.93
C VAL A 121 -14.61 1.08 -3.85
N ARG A 122 -13.85 0.56 -4.82
CA ARG A 122 -13.13 1.35 -5.81
C ARG A 122 -14.08 2.24 -6.61
N GLU A 123 -15.19 1.68 -7.09
CA GLU A 123 -16.20 2.39 -7.89
C GLU A 123 -16.99 3.40 -7.07
N ARG A 124 -17.42 3.04 -5.85
CA ARG A 124 -18.20 3.91 -4.96
C ARG A 124 -17.47 5.21 -4.64
N TYR A 125 -16.18 5.12 -4.34
CA TYR A 125 -15.40 6.28 -3.88
C TYR A 125 -14.53 6.90 -4.96
N ASN A 126 -14.40 6.25 -6.11
CA ASN A 126 -13.48 6.66 -7.18
C ASN A 126 -12.06 6.92 -6.64
N LEU A 127 -11.61 6.04 -5.74
CA LEU A 127 -10.29 6.06 -5.12
C LEU A 127 -9.58 4.75 -5.43
N PRO A 128 -8.23 4.77 -5.57
CA PRO A 128 -7.48 3.54 -5.71
C PRO A 128 -7.62 2.69 -4.44
N VAL A 129 -7.67 1.37 -4.63
CA VAL A 129 -7.79 0.39 -3.56
C VAL A 129 -6.57 -0.52 -3.51
N MET A 130 -5.96 -0.60 -2.33
CA MET A 130 -4.93 -1.57 -2.00
C MET A 130 -5.57 -2.76 -1.27
N LYS A 131 -5.43 -4.00 -1.78
CA LYS A 131 -5.90 -5.20 -1.06
C LYS A 131 -4.73 -5.86 -0.32
N ALA A 132 -4.87 -6.03 0.99
CA ALA A 132 -3.92 -6.83 1.75
C ALA A 132 -4.26 -8.33 1.70
N LEU A 133 -3.23 -9.16 1.55
CA LEU A 133 -3.30 -10.62 1.55
C LEU A 133 -2.21 -11.15 2.49
N SER A 134 -2.59 -12.09 3.35
CA SER A 134 -1.68 -12.69 4.33
C SER A 134 -0.95 -13.88 3.73
N VAL A 135 0.38 -13.90 3.86
CA VAL A 135 1.27 -14.92 3.28
C VAL A 135 2.08 -15.58 4.39
N SER A 136 2.14 -16.91 4.35
CA SER A 136 3.02 -17.74 5.17
C SER A 136 3.59 -18.93 4.42
N GLU A 137 2.86 -19.44 3.43
CA GLU A 137 3.21 -20.62 2.65
C GLU A 137 2.82 -20.44 1.17
N PRO A 138 3.35 -21.24 0.23
CA PRO A 138 3.06 -21.09 -1.19
C PRO A 138 1.57 -21.06 -1.55
N ALA A 139 0.74 -21.82 -0.83
CA ALA A 139 -0.71 -21.87 -1.07
C ALA A 139 -1.41 -20.52 -0.83
N ASP A 140 -0.84 -19.66 0.03
CA ASP A 140 -1.37 -18.33 0.30
C ASP A 140 -1.20 -17.36 -0.89
N LEU A 141 -0.40 -17.71 -1.90
CA LEU A 141 -0.23 -16.90 -3.11
C LEU A 141 -1.35 -17.14 -4.13
N LEU A 142 -2.08 -18.25 -4.05
CA LEU A 142 -3.13 -18.61 -5.02
C LEU A 142 -4.24 -17.53 -5.14
N PRO A 143 -4.74 -16.91 -4.06
CA PRO A 143 -5.78 -15.90 -4.15
C PRO A 143 -5.37 -14.62 -4.89
N ILE A 144 -4.06 -14.34 -5.04
CA ILE A 144 -3.54 -13.11 -5.66
C ILE A 144 -4.15 -12.88 -7.04
N GLN A 145 -4.27 -13.96 -7.84
CA GLN A 145 -4.78 -13.88 -9.21
C GLN A 145 -6.20 -13.29 -9.28
N GLY A 146 -7.03 -13.52 -8.27
CA GLY A 146 -8.38 -12.97 -8.20
C GLY A 146 -8.45 -11.46 -7.96
N PHE A 147 -7.34 -10.86 -7.51
CA PHE A 147 -7.25 -9.42 -7.23
C PHE A 147 -6.44 -8.66 -8.28
N VAL A 148 -5.73 -9.34 -9.19
CA VAL A 148 -4.99 -8.70 -10.29
C VAL A 148 -5.98 -7.99 -11.22
N GLY A 149 -5.78 -6.69 -11.44
CA GLY A 149 -6.69 -5.84 -12.23
C GLY A 149 -7.97 -5.43 -11.50
N VAL A 150 -8.19 -5.92 -10.27
CA VAL A 150 -9.31 -5.56 -9.39
C VAL A 150 -8.85 -4.54 -8.36
N ALA A 151 -7.76 -4.84 -7.65
CA ALA A 151 -7.07 -3.89 -6.78
C ALA A 151 -6.03 -3.10 -7.59
N ASP A 152 -5.90 -1.81 -7.29
CA ASP A 152 -4.87 -0.95 -7.88
C ASP A 152 -3.47 -1.29 -7.39
N ARG A 153 -3.37 -1.90 -6.20
CA ARG A 153 -2.13 -2.42 -5.64
C ARG A 153 -2.40 -3.56 -4.65
N LEU A 154 -1.47 -4.49 -4.50
CA LEU A 154 -1.53 -5.50 -3.44
C LEU A 154 -0.64 -5.13 -2.26
N LEU A 155 -0.94 -5.68 -1.10
CA LEU A 155 -0.04 -5.67 0.05
C LEU A 155 0.09 -7.11 0.56
N LEU A 156 1.31 -7.63 0.59
CA LEU A 156 1.58 -8.99 1.04
C LEU A 156 2.12 -8.91 2.46
N ASP A 157 1.27 -9.20 3.44
CA ASP A 157 1.60 -9.16 4.87
C ASP A 157 1.91 -10.56 5.39
N ALA A 158 2.76 -10.66 6.42
CA ALA A 158 2.99 -11.92 7.08
C ALA A 158 1.71 -12.38 7.79
N LYS A 159 1.35 -13.65 7.59
CA LYS A 159 0.18 -14.23 8.23
C LYS A 159 0.32 -14.15 9.75
N ALA A 160 -0.71 -13.62 10.39
CA ALA A 160 -0.74 -13.52 11.83
C ALA A 160 -0.62 -14.93 12.47
N PRO A 161 0.12 -15.07 13.59
CA PRO A 161 0.14 -16.32 14.35
C PRO A 161 -1.28 -16.76 14.72
N LYS A 162 -1.51 -18.09 14.78
CA LYS A 162 -2.82 -18.64 15.17
C LYS A 162 -3.24 -18.07 16.53
N GLY A 163 -4.43 -17.46 16.59
CA GLY A 163 -4.99 -16.85 17.80
C GLY A 163 -4.75 -15.34 17.94
N SER A 164 -4.05 -14.70 16.99
CA SER A 164 -3.94 -13.23 16.96
C SER A 164 -5.29 -12.57 16.67
N GLU A 165 -5.62 -11.51 17.43
CA GLU A 165 -6.80 -10.66 17.16
C GLU A 165 -6.54 -9.62 16.06
N LEU A 166 -5.27 -9.40 15.70
CA LEU A 166 -4.86 -8.46 14.66
C LEU A 166 -4.52 -9.21 13.36
N PRO A 167 -5.05 -8.77 12.19
CA PRO A 167 -4.76 -9.41 10.91
C PRO A 167 -3.30 -9.21 10.45
N GLY A 168 -2.61 -8.20 10.98
CA GLY A 168 -1.23 -7.83 10.62
C GLY A 168 -0.52 -7.05 11.73
N GLY A 169 0.76 -6.72 11.51
CA GLY A 169 1.56 -5.91 12.45
C GLY A 169 2.00 -6.64 13.73
N ASN A 170 2.27 -7.95 13.61
CA ASN A 170 2.72 -8.82 14.71
C ASN A 170 4.25 -8.91 14.86
N GLY A 171 5.03 -8.23 14.01
CA GLY A 171 6.49 -8.26 14.06
C GLY A 171 7.15 -9.56 13.57
N VAL A 172 6.37 -10.46 12.97
CA VAL A 172 6.87 -11.73 12.41
C VAL A 172 6.93 -11.61 10.89
N SER A 173 8.03 -12.05 10.27
CA SER A 173 8.19 -12.15 8.82
C SER A 173 7.93 -13.58 8.32
N PHE A 174 7.65 -13.72 7.02
CA PHE A 174 7.59 -15.01 6.33
C PHE A 174 8.82 -15.19 5.44
N ASP A 175 9.01 -16.39 4.86
CA ASP A 175 10.10 -16.60 3.90
C ASP A 175 9.83 -15.82 2.60
N TRP A 176 10.51 -14.68 2.43
CA TRP A 176 10.33 -13.81 1.27
C TRP A 176 10.70 -14.47 -0.06
N ARG A 177 11.46 -15.58 -0.06
CA ARG A 177 11.75 -16.35 -1.29
C ARG A 177 10.50 -16.89 -1.96
N LEU A 178 9.40 -17.05 -1.21
CA LEU A 178 8.10 -17.42 -1.78
C LEU A 178 7.63 -16.44 -2.87
N LEU A 179 8.03 -15.18 -2.77
CA LEU A 179 7.63 -14.12 -3.71
C LEU A 179 8.28 -14.26 -5.08
N ALA A 180 9.33 -15.08 -5.22
CA ALA A 180 9.93 -15.39 -6.52
C ALA A 180 8.97 -16.15 -7.47
N ALA A 181 7.87 -16.71 -6.94
CA ALA A 181 6.83 -17.34 -7.73
C ALA A 181 5.81 -16.35 -8.33
N LEU A 182 5.88 -15.07 -7.96
CA LEU A 182 4.96 -14.04 -8.47
C LEU A 182 5.36 -13.56 -9.85
N ASP A 183 4.39 -13.04 -10.59
CA ASP A 183 4.65 -12.33 -11.85
C ASP A 183 5.59 -11.13 -11.57
N PRO A 184 6.74 -11.01 -12.26
CA PRO A 184 7.65 -9.87 -12.12
C PRO A 184 6.99 -8.50 -12.32
N GLY A 185 5.88 -8.43 -13.06
CA GLY A 185 5.13 -7.19 -13.28
C GLY A 185 4.09 -6.85 -12.20
N LEU A 186 3.91 -7.70 -11.18
CA LEU A 186 2.91 -7.50 -10.15
C LEU A 186 3.28 -6.31 -9.23
N ASP A 187 2.40 -5.31 -9.14
CA ASP A 187 2.59 -4.21 -8.19
C ASP A 187 2.07 -4.58 -6.80
N TYR A 188 2.99 -4.67 -5.84
CA TYR A 188 2.70 -4.96 -4.44
C TYR A 188 3.57 -4.15 -3.47
N MET A 189 3.11 -4.03 -2.24
CA MET A 189 3.95 -3.67 -1.09
C MET A 189 4.27 -4.92 -0.28
N LEU A 190 5.55 -5.16 0.00
CA LEU A 190 5.98 -6.15 0.97
C LEU A 190 5.75 -5.61 2.39
N SER A 191 4.98 -6.34 3.18
CA SER A 191 4.77 -6.06 4.61
C SER A 191 5.11 -7.32 5.43
N GLY A 192 4.85 -7.27 6.73
CA GLY A 192 5.02 -8.40 7.63
C GLY A 192 6.40 -8.50 8.24
N GLY A 193 6.52 -8.01 9.47
CA GLY A 193 7.73 -8.16 10.28
C GLY A 193 8.96 -7.37 9.80
N LEU A 194 8.79 -6.47 8.83
CA LEU A 194 9.86 -5.57 8.40
C LEU A 194 10.29 -4.63 9.54
N ASN A 195 11.60 -4.42 9.66
CA ASN A 195 12.24 -3.55 10.65
C ASN A 195 13.62 -3.07 10.13
N PRO A 196 14.31 -2.15 10.81
CA PRO A 196 15.61 -1.64 10.37
C PRO A 196 16.68 -2.72 10.16
N ASP A 197 16.64 -3.80 10.94
CA ASP A 197 17.66 -4.86 10.90
C ASP A 197 17.49 -5.80 9.71
N ASN A 198 16.26 -5.97 9.20
CA ASN A 198 15.95 -6.98 8.17
C ASN A 198 15.50 -6.40 6.81
N VAL A 199 15.21 -5.09 6.72
CA VAL A 199 14.69 -4.49 5.49
C VAL A 199 15.66 -4.61 4.31
N GLY A 200 16.97 -4.54 4.56
CA GLY A 200 17.97 -4.70 3.50
C GLY A 200 17.97 -6.11 2.90
N ASP A 201 17.73 -7.13 3.72
CA ASP A 201 17.59 -8.51 3.25
C ASP A 201 16.26 -8.69 2.51
N ALA A 202 15.19 -8.04 2.96
CA ALA A 202 13.88 -8.05 2.29
C ALA A 202 13.98 -7.53 0.86
N ILE A 203 14.65 -6.38 0.70
CA ILE A 203 14.89 -5.77 -0.61
C ILE A 203 15.72 -6.70 -1.49
N ARG A 204 16.81 -7.26 -0.98
CA ARG A 204 17.69 -8.13 -1.77
C ARG A 204 17.06 -9.45 -2.19
N ILE A 205 16.25 -10.04 -1.32
CA ILE A 205 15.64 -11.36 -1.54
C ILE A 205 14.40 -11.25 -2.44
N ALA A 206 13.51 -10.29 -2.16
CA ALA A 206 12.21 -10.19 -2.83
C ALA A 206 12.17 -9.13 -3.95
N ASN A 207 13.10 -8.17 -3.95
CA ASN A 207 13.10 -7.01 -4.85
C ASN A 207 11.69 -6.39 -5.04
N PRO A 208 11.00 -6.02 -3.94
CA PRO A 208 9.62 -5.59 -4.03
C PRO A 208 9.51 -4.16 -4.62
N PRO A 209 8.41 -3.82 -5.32
CA PRO A 209 8.21 -2.47 -5.82
C PRO A 209 7.84 -1.48 -4.71
N GLY A 210 7.45 -1.96 -3.53
CA GLY A 210 7.27 -1.14 -2.34
C GLY A 210 7.39 -1.92 -1.03
N LEU A 211 7.59 -1.18 0.06
CA LEU A 211 7.66 -1.68 1.43
C LEU A 211 6.54 -1.04 2.26
N ASP A 212 5.98 -1.82 3.18
CA ASP A 212 5.08 -1.34 4.22
C ASP A 212 5.56 -1.82 5.59
N VAL A 213 5.80 -0.90 6.51
CA VAL A 213 6.19 -1.23 7.88
C VAL A 213 5.25 -0.57 8.88
N SER A 214 4.91 -1.33 9.92
CA SER A 214 4.12 -0.86 11.05
C SER A 214 4.84 -1.11 12.36
N SER A 215 4.75 -2.32 12.92
CA SER A 215 5.27 -2.63 14.27
C SER A 215 6.80 -2.61 14.37
N GLY A 216 7.53 -2.84 13.28
CA GLY A 216 9.00 -2.87 13.30
C GLY A 216 9.66 -1.50 13.48
N VAL A 217 8.88 -0.42 13.54
CA VAL A 217 9.34 0.93 13.87
C VAL A 217 8.59 1.50 15.09
N GLU A 218 8.15 0.62 15.97
CA GLU A 218 7.48 0.97 17.24
C GLU A 218 8.35 0.62 18.44
N SER A 219 8.32 1.48 19.47
CA SER A 219 8.91 1.18 20.78
C SER A 219 7.95 0.40 21.68
N ALA A 220 6.64 0.51 21.43
CA ALA A 220 5.57 -0.28 22.04
C ALA A 220 4.38 -0.36 21.07
N PRO A 221 3.45 -1.33 21.20
CA PRO A 221 2.31 -1.45 20.29
C PRO A 221 1.53 -0.13 20.12
N GLY A 222 1.52 0.41 18.90
CA GLY A 222 0.87 1.69 18.58
C GLY A 222 1.67 2.96 18.90
N VAL A 223 2.88 2.82 19.45
CA VAL A 223 3.79 3.92 19.77
C VAL A 223 4.98 3.86 18.82
N LYS A 224 4.92 4.66 17.75
CA LYS A 224 6.01 4.78 16.76
C LYS A 224 7.24 5.45 17.39
N ASP A 225 8.42 4.96 17.04
CA ASP A 225 9.69 5.53 17.45
C ASP A 225 10.35 6.27 16.28
N THR A 226 10.64 7.56 16.45
CA THR A 226 11.23 8.37 15.37
C THR A 226 12.66 7.95 15.03
N GLY A 227 13.41 7.37 15.98
CA GLY A 227 14.71 6.76 15.74
C GLY A 227 14.58 5.55 14.84
N LEU A 228 13.72 4.60 15.20
CA LEU A 228 13.51 3.40 14.38
C LEU A 228 12.96 3.73 12.98
N ILE A 229 12.12 4.77 12.84
CA ILE A 229 11.69 5.26 11.53
C ILE A 229 12.90 5.71 10.69
N ARG A 230 13.79 6.55 11.25
CA ARG A 230 15.00 7.00 10.53
C ARG A 230 15.90 5.83 10.16
N ASP A 231 16.13 4.92 11.11
CA ASP A 231 16.98 3.75 10.91
C ASP A 231 16.43 2.84 9.81
N PHE A 232 15.10 2.68 9.73
CA PHE A 232 14.43 1.93 8.66
C PHE A 232 14.69 2.55 7.28
N PHE A 233 14.49 3.88 7.15
CA PHE A 233 14.76 4.59 5.89
C PHE A 233 16.24 4.57 5.50
N GLU A 234 17.15 4.63 6.47
CA GLU A 234 18.59 4.48 6.21
C GLU A 234 18.95 3.07 5.75
N ALA A 235 18.44 2.05 6.43
CA ALA A 235 18.68 0.66 6.07
C ALA A 235 18.12 0.34 4.67
N ALA A 236 16.91 0.80 4.35
CA ALA A 236 16.30 0.63 3.04
C ALA A 236 17.10 1.32 1.91
N ARG A 237 17.68 2.50 2.16
CA ARG A 237 18.50 3.23 1.18
C ARG A 237 19.88 2.60 0.93
N LYS A 238 20.42 1.86 1.92
CA LYS A 238 21.72 1.19 1.82
C LYS A 238 21.64 -0.16 1.09
N ALA A 239 20.44 -0.67 0.86
CA ALA A 239 20.18 -2.01 0.33
C ALA A 239 20.49 -2.15 -1.16
#